data_AF-A0A958XDQ0-F1
#
_entry.id   AF-A0A958XDQ0-F1
#
_cell.length_a   1.000
_cell.length_b   1.000
_cell.length_c   1.000
_cell.angle_alpha   90.00
_cell.angle_beta   90.00
_cell.angle_gamma   90.00
#
_symmetry.space_group_name_H-M   'P 1'
#
loop_
_entity.id
_entity.type
_entity.pdbx_description
1 polymer ?
#
loop_
_entity_poly.entity_id
_entity_poly.type
_entity_poly.pdbx_seq_one_letter_code
_entity_poly.pdbx_strand_id
1 'polypeptide(L)'
;MPITEKFKHWLAESVDGHVIGAFRLIFGLFMVYNTWSYHQKRLIEDGLLAPKIHFKFEGFGWVDTLPLPAMQAIMVLMGLSALLLAAGVFFRWSCWVLSLCLAFLMFQDKSYFNNHIYLFVLLPVLLSFTNADRFFSLGKKTNAGNLVPRWQQFILQAQIVIVYFYGGLAKTKHDWLFDKEPVTSLIGTFPDSHWLAPYFKTEFAINLLTYGGFAIDLLAPLLLWYRPVRKWGL
;
A
#
# COMPACT_ATOMS: atom_id res chain seq x y z
N MET A 1 26.42 22.28 -16.26
CA MET A 1 25.05 21.73 -16.34
C MET A 1 24.29 22.11 -15.06
N PRO A 2 23.14 22.80 -15.17
CA PRO A 2 22.28 23.13 -14.04
C PRO A 2 21.87 21.90 -13.23
N ILE A 3 21.56 22.08 -11.94
CA ILE A 3 21.12 20.97 -11.05
C ILE A 3 19.88 20.26 -11.62
N THR A 4 18.94 21.02 -12.17
CA THR A 4 17.72 20.51 -12.81
C THR A 4 18.04 19.58 -13.99
N GLU A 5 18.99 19.97 -14.83
CA GLU A 5 19.41 19.16 -15.97
C GLU A 5 20.14 17.89 -15.51
N LYS A 6 21.03 18.00 -14.51
CA LYS A 6 21.67 16.81 -13.89
C LYS A 6 20.64 15.82 -13.35
N PHE A 7 19.59 16.32 -12.71
CA PHE A 7 18.51 15.48 -12.17
C PHE A 7 17.67 14.82 -13.27
N LYS A 8 17.33 15.54 -14.35
CA LYS A 8 16.64 14.96 -15.51
C LYS A 8 17.47 13.84 -16.15
N HIS A 9 18.77 14.07 -16.34
CA HIS A 9 19.66 13.04 -16.89
C HIS A 9 19.69 11.81 -15.97
N TRP A 10 19.85 12.02 -14.66
CA TRP A 10 19.82 10.94 -13.66
C TRP A 10 18.52 10.14 -13.67
N LEU A 11 17.37 10.77 -13.88
CA LEU A 11 16.06 10.13 -14.01
C LEU A 11 15.90 9.33 -15.31
N ALA A 12 16.55 9.78 -16.39
CA ALA A 12 16.49 9.14 -17.71
C ALA A 12 17.46 7.96 -17.85
N GLU A 13 18.46 7.83 -16.97
CA GLU A 13 19.40 6.72 -16.97
C GLU A 13 18.69 5.36 -16.93
N SER A 14 19.13 4.45 -17.81
CA SER A 14 18.65 3.08 -17.87
C SER A 14 19.11 2.28 -16.65
N VAL A 15 18.17 1.65 -15.95
CA VAL A 15 18.40 0.77 -14.79
C VAL A 15 17.66 -0.55 -14.96
N ASP A 16 18.07 -1.57 -14.22
CA ASP A 16 17.45 -2.91 -14.26
C ASP A 16 15.96 -2.87 -13.90
N GLY A 17 15.09 -3.24 -14.84
CA GLY A 17 13.63 -3.24 -14.66
C GLY A 17 13.05 -4.43 -13.88
N HIS A 18 13.82 -5.46 -13.54
CA HIS A 18 13.31 -6.60 -12.76
C HIS A 18 12.74 -6.15 -11.40
N VAL A 19 13.32 -5.13 -10.78
CA VAL A 19 12.85 -4.62 -9.47
C VAL A 19 11.41 -4.13 -9.55
N ILE A 20 11.03 -3.36 -10.58
CA ILE A 20 9.63 -2.88 -10.72
C ILE A 20 8.68 -4.01 -11.12
N GLY A 21 9.18 -5.01 -11.86
CA GLY A 21 8.42 -6.21 -12.20
C GLY A 21 8.09 -7.05 -10.97
N ALA A 22 9.10 -7.31 -10.13
CA ALA A 22 8.95 -8.04 -8.88
C ALA A 22 8.04 -7.28 -7.90
N PHE A 23 8.23 -5.96 -7.78
CA PHE A 23 7.35 -5.10 -6.99
C PHE A 23 5.90 -5.20 -7.45
N ARG A 24 5.62 -5.08 -8.76
CA ARG A 24 4.27 -5.25 -9.33
C ARG A 24 3.67 -6.61 -8.96
N LEU A 25 4.43 -7.70 -9.16
CA LEU A 25 3.97 -9.05 -8.88
C LEU A 25 3.61 -9.22 -7.39
N ILE A 26 4.53 -8.86 -6.49
CA ILE A 26 4.34 -8.97 -5.04
C ILE A 26 3.18 -8.09 -4.58
N PHE A 27 3.13 -6.84 -5.04
CA PHE A 27 2.04 -5.92 -4.71
C PHE A 27 0.69 -6.45 -5.20
N GLY A 28 0.61 -6.95 -6.44
CA GLY A 28 -0.63 -7.54 -6.96
C GLY A 28 -1.10 -8.74 -6.13
N LEU A 29 -0.19 -9.67 -5.80
CA LEU A 29 -0.50 -10.82 -4.94
C LEU A 29 -0.95 -10.40 -3.54
N PHE A 30 -0.26 -9.40 -2.96
CA PHE A 30 -0.68 -8.81 -1.69
C PHE A 30 -2.08 -8.21 -1.78
N MET A 31 -2.42 -7.51 -2.87
CA MET A 31 -3.76 -6.94 -3.06
C MET A 31 -4.85 -8.01 -3.25
N VAL A 32 -4.52 -9.17 -3.83
CA VAL A 32 -5.42 -10.33 -3.87
C VAL A 32 -5.68 -10.83 -2.46
N TYR A 33 -4.64 -11.04 -1.66
CA TYR A 33 -4.77 -11.44 -0.26
C TYR A 33 -5.56 -10.41 0.56
N ASN A 34 -5.31 -9.10 0.36
CA ASN A 34 -6.04 -8.04 1.04
C ASN A 34 -7.54 -8.07 0.69
N THR A 35 -7.87 -8.27 -0.59
CA THR A 35 -9.26 -8.41 -1.04
C THR A 35 -9.93 -9.62 -0.41
N TRP A 36 -9.22 -10.75 -0.35
CA TRP A 36 -9.70 -11.94 0.37
C TRP A 36 -9.91 -11.67 1.87
N SER A 37 -8.99 -10.96 2.52
CA SER A 37 -9.11 -10.58 3.93
C SER A 37 -10.32 -9.69 4.18
N TYR A 38 -10.61 -8.72 3.31
CA TYR A 38 -11.81 -7.88 3.40
C TYR A 38 -13.10 -8.70 3.30
N HIS A 39 -13.12 -9.69 2.41
CA HIS A 39 -14.25 -10.60 2.30
C HIS A 39 -14.43 -11.45 3.56
N GLN A 40 -13.35 -12.04 4.09
CA GLN A 40 -13.40 -12.85 5.32
C GLN A 40 -13.84 -12.04 6.55
N LYS A 41 -13.42 -10.77 6.63
CA LYS A 41 -13.86 -9.82 7.67
C LYS A 41 -15.25 -9.26 7.44
N ARG A 42 -15.93 -9.66 6.35
CA ARG A 42 -17.27 -9.18 5.98
C ARG A 42 -17.35 -7.65 5.95
N LEU A 43 -16.30 -7.01 5.40
CA LEU A 43 -16.16 -5.55 5.39
C LEU A 43 -17.39 -4.87 4.77
N ILE A 44 -17.96 -5.45 3.71
CA ILE A 44 -19.12 -4.88 3.04
C ILE A 44 -20.35 -4.97 3.93
N GLU A 45 -20.71 -6.16 4.38
CA GLU A 45 -21.93 -6.43 5.12
C GLU A 45 -21.90 -5.78 6.50
N ASP A 46 -20.84 -6.05 7.27
CA ASP A 46 -20.78 -5.70 8.69
C ASP A 46 -20.10 -4.34 8.89
N GLY A 47 -19.18 -3.97 7.99
CA GLY A 47 -18.39 -2.74 8.10
C GLY A 47 -18.97 -1.54 7.35
N LEU A 48 -19.68 -1.74 6.24
CA LEU A 48 -20.17 -0.66 5.38
C LEU A 48 -21.70 -0.60 5.27
N LEU A 49 -22.41 -1.74 5.35
CA LEU A 49 -23.88 -1.74 5.22
C LEU A 49 -24.61 -1.78 6.56
N ALA A 50 -24.04 -2.42 7.58
CA ALA A 50 -24.64 -2.48 8.91
C ALA A 50 -24.62 -1.14 9.69
N PRO A 51 -23.58 -0.28 9.60
CA PRO A 51 -23.58 0.99 10.33
C PRO A 51 -24.72 1.92 9.91
N LYS A 52 -25.33 2.60 10.89
CA LYS A 52 -26.40 3.57 10.63
C LYS A 52 -25.88 4.96 10.24
N ILE A 53 -24.62 5.24 10.52
CA ILE A 53 -23.97 6.52 10.30
C ILE A 53 -22.60 6.25 9.70
N HIS A 54 -22.27 6.98 8.64
CA HIS A 54 -20.95 6.99 8.04
C HIS A 54 -20.23 8.31 8.28
N PHE A 55 -18.96 8.23 8.66
CA PHE A 55 -18.10 9.41 8.77
C PHE A 55 -17.52 9.76 7.41
N LYS A 56 -18.26 10.50 6.59
CA LYS A 56 -17.82 10.86 5.23
C LYS A 56 -16.62 11.81 5.25
N PHE A 57 -15.79 11.73 4.21
CA PHE A 57 -14.75 12.71 3.95
C PHE A 57 -15.35 14.03 3.50
N GLU A 58 -14.71 15.13 3.89
CA GLU A 58 -15.09 16.47 3.44
C GLU A 58 -15.03 16.56 1.90
N GLY A 59 -16.09 17.07 1.27
CA GLY A 59 -16.23 17.10 -0.19
C GLY A 59 -16.69 15.78 -0.85
N PHE A 60 -16.80 14.68 -0.09
CA PHE A 60 -17.24 13.36 -0.58
C PHE A 60 -18.52 12.87 0.09
N GLY A 61 -19.33 13.78 0.65
CA GLY A 61 -20.62 13.45 1.25
C GLY A 61 -21.63 12.81 0.27
N TRP A 62 -21.40 12.96 -1.04
CA TRP A 62 -22.22 12.39 -2.11
C TRP A 62 -21.85 10.93 -2.44
N VAL A 63 -20.77 10.38 -1.87
CA VAL A 63 -20.35 9.00 -2.13
C VAL A 63 -21.12 8.06 -1.20
N ASP A 64 -22.31 7.67 -1.63
CA ASP A 64 -23.15 6.74 -0.88
C ASP A 64 -22.71 5.29 -1.04
N THR A 65 -23.03 4.50 -0.01
CA THR A 65 -22.81 3.05 -0.03
C THR A 65 -23.86 2.41 -0.93
N LEU A 66 -23.39 1.67 -1.93
CA LEU A 66 -24.26 1.04 -2.91
C LEU A 66 -24.98 -0.19 -2.31
N PRO A 67 -26.07 -0.67 -2.93
CA PRO A 67 -26.71 -1.91 -2.51
C PRO A 67 -25.73 -3.09 -2.49
N LEU A 68 -26.00 -4.07 -1.62
CA LEU A 68 -25.12 -5.23 -1.39
C LEU A 68 -24.61 -5.90 -2.69
N PRO A 69 -25.44 -6.17 -3.71
CA PRO A 69 -24.95 -6.80 -4.94
C PRO A 69 -23.88 -5.97 -5.67
N ALA A 70 -24.02 -4.64 -5.68
CA ALA A 70 -23.06 -3.74 -6.31
C ALA A 70 -21.76 -3.68 -5.52
N MET A 71 -21.83 -3.63 -4.19
CA MET A 71 -20.64 -3.65 -3.33
C MET A 71 -19.86 -4.97 -3.45
N GLN A 72 -20.56 -6.10 -3.52
CA GLN A 72 -19.94 -7.41 -3.76
C GLN A 72 -19.31 -7.48 -5.16
N ALA A 73 -19.97 -6.93 -6.18
CA ALA A 73 -19.40 -6.86 -7.53
C ALA A 73 -18.11 -6.01 -7.58
N ILE A 74 -18.06 -4.88 -6.87
CA ILE A 74 -16.84 -4.06 -6.73
C ILE A 74 -15.73 -4.85 -6.04
N MET A 75 -16.04 -5.63 -5.01
CA MET A 75 -15.04 -6.46 -4.32
C MET A 75 -14.49 -7.57 -5.23
N VAL A 76 -15.33 -8.21 -6.04
CA VAL A 76 -14.88 -9.18 -7.06
C VAL A 76 -14.01 -8.51 -8.12
N LEU A 77 -14.43 -7.34 -8.63
CA LEU A 77 -13.67 -6.58 -9.62
C LEU A 77 -12.30 -6.14 -9.08
N MET A 78 -12.22 -5.75 -7.81
CA MET A 78 -10.98 -5.44 -7.11
C MET A 78 -10.05 -6.66 -7.04
N GLY A 79 -10.56 -7.84 -6.68
CA GLY A 79 -9.78 -9.07 -6.62
C GLY A 79 -9.28 -9.52 -8.00
N LEU A 80 -10.14 -9.46 -9.02
CA LEU A 80 -9.79 -9.79 -10.41
C LEU A 80 -8.74 -8.83 -10.98
N SER A 81 -8.90 -7.52 -10.76
CA SER A 81 -7.93 -6.52 -11.21
C SER A 81 -6.58 -6.68 -10.50
N ALA A 82 -6.55 -7.05 -9.22
CA ALA A 82 -5.32 -7.38 -8.50
C ALA A 82 -4.63 -8.63 -9.08
N LEU A 83 -5.37 -9.69 -9.42
CA LEU A 83 -4.85 -10.89 -10.08
C LEU A 83 -4.26 -10.55 -11.46
N LEU A 84 -4.98 -9.78 -12.28
CA LEU A 84 -4.52 -9.36 -13.60
C LEU A 84 -3.28 -8.45 -13.50
N LEU A 85 -3.24 -7.56 -12.50
CA LEU A 85 -2.07 -6.74 -12.20
C LEU A 85 -0.86 -7.61 -11.84
N ALA A 86 -1.03 -8.63 -10.99
CA ALA A 86 0.02 -9.59 -10.62
C ALA A 86 0.49 -10.43 -11.82
N ALA A 87 -0.43 -10.84 -12.68
CA ALA A 87 -0.13 -11.58 -13.91
C ALA A 87 0.50 -10.73 -15.02
N GLY A 88 0.35 -9.40 -14.96
CA GLY A 88 0.87 -8.47 -15.97
C GLY A 88 0.01 -8.42 -17.23
N VAL A 89 -1.25 -8.83 -17.11
CA VAL A 89 -2.25 -8.89 -18.19
C VAL A 89 -3.17 -7.68 -18.10
N PHE A 90 -3.47 -7.05 -19.24
CA PHE A 90 -4.19 -5.77 -19.31
C PHE A 90 -3.65 -4.71 -18.34
N PHE A 91 -2.33 -4.74 -18.09
CA PHE A 91 -1.67 -4.10 -16.94
C PHE A 91 -2.16 -2.70 -16.58
N ARG A 92 -2.21 -1.79 -17.55
CA ARG A 92 -2.63 -0.40 -17.31
C ARG A 92 -4.10 -0.31 -16.88
N TRP A 93 -4.98 -1.07 -17.51
CA TRP A 93 -6.39 -1.15 -17.14
C TRP A 93 -6.57 -1.77 -15.76
N SER A 94 -5.86 -2.87 -15.49
CA SER A 94 -5.86 -3.54 -14.18
C SER A 94 -5.44 -2.58 -13.06
N CYS A 95 -4.44 -1.72 -13.31
CA CYS A 95 -4.01 -0.69 -12.38
C CYS A 95 -5.11 0.34 -12.07
N TRP A 96 -5.72 0.91 -13.12
CA TRP A 96 -6.78 1.92 -12.95
C TRP A 96 -8.01 1.36 -12.26
N VAL A 97 -8.48 0.18 -12.68
CA VAL A 97 -9.65 -0.47 -12.07
C VAL A 97 -9.37 -0.77 -10.59
N LEU A 98 -8.21 -1.33 -10.26
CA LEU A 98 -7.83 -1.61 -8.88
C LEU A 98 -7.81 -0.33 -8.02
N SER A 99 -7.19 0.74 -8.52
CA SER A 99 -7.14 2.03 -7.81
C SER A 99 -8.53 2.62 -7.60
N LEU A 100 -9.40 2.59 -8.61
CA LEU A 100 -10.77 3.12 -8.51
C LEU A 100 -11.62 2.32 -7.52
N CYS A 101 -11.53 0.98 -7.53
CA CYS A 101 -12.22 0.15 -6.54
C CYS A 101 -11.75 0.44 -5.12
N LEU A 102 -10.43 0.55 -4.90
CA LEU A 102 -9.86 0.88 -3.59
C LEU A 102 -10.25 2.29 -3.14
N ALA A 103 -10.18 3.27 -4.05
CA ALA A 103 -10.57 4.65 -3.75
C ALA A 103 -12.04 4.71 -3.36
N PHE A 104 -12.91 4.04 -4.11
CA PHE A 104 -14.33 3.97 -3.81
C PHE A 104 -14.60 3.38 -2.42
N LEU A 105 -13.94 2.27 -2.05
CA LEU A 105 -14.06 1.67 -0.72
C LEU A 105 -13.50 2.60 0.38
N MET A 106 -12.35 3.22 0.14
CA MET A 106 -11.72 4.14 1.09
C MET A 106 -12.64 5.34 1.38
N PHE A 107 -13.30 5.91 0.38
CA PHE A 107 -14.18 7.07 0.54
C PHE A 107 -15.54 6.75 1.19
N GLN A 108 -15.84 5.47 1.47
CA GLN A 108 -17.10 5.12 2.14
C GLN A 108 -17.16 5.66 3.56
N ASP A 109 -16.06 5.55 4.31
CA ASP A 109 -16.03 5.93 5.72
C ASP A 109 -14.60 6.21 6.21
N LYS A 110 -14.41 7.39 6.80
CA LYS A 110 -13.14 7.90 7.31
C LYS A 110 -12.66 7.14 8.54
N SER A 111 -13.53 6.45 9.28
CA SER A 111 -13.11 5.65 10.45
C SER A 111 -12.20 4.48 10.07
N TYR A 112 -12.28 3.98 8.83
CA TYR A 112 -11.37 2.97 8.29
C TYR A 112 -10.11 3.56 7.66
N PHE A 113 -9.94 4.87 7.68
CA PHE A 113 -8.81 5.52 7.04
C PHE A 113 -7.48 5.07 7.65
N ASN A 114 -6.55 4.71 6.78
CA ASN A 114 -5.17 4.43 7.13
C ASN A 114 -4.29 4.94 5.98
N ASN A 115 -3.13 5.52 6.30
CA ASN A 115 -2.18 6.00 5.30
C ASN A 115 -1.70 4.89 4.34
N HIS A 116 -1.76 3.62 4.75
CA HIS A 116 -1.46 2.46 3.92
C HIS A 116 -2.54 2.18 2.88
N ILE A 117 -3.83 2.32 3.24
CA ILE A 117 -4.93 2.20 2.28
C ILE A 117 -4.80 3.29 1.22
N TYR A 118 -4.50 4.51 1.65
CA TYR A 118 -4.20 5.62 0.73
C TYR A 118 -3.02 5.29 -0.20
N LEU A 119 -1.93 4.72 0.33
CA LEU A 119 -0.81 4.25 -0.49
C LEU A 119 -1.25 3.18 -1.51
N PHE A 120 -2.10 2.24 -1.13
CA PHE A 120 -2.61 1.19 -2.02
C PHE A 120 -3.49 1.75 -3.15
N VAL A 121 -4.14 2.90 -2.96
CA VAL A 121 -4.85 3.61 -4.04
C VAL A 121 -3.86 4.24 -5.03
N LEU A 122 -2.77 4.84 -4.53
CA LEU A 122 -1.81 5.57 -5.35
C LEU A 122 -0.83 4.67 -6.12
N LEU A 123 -0.38 3.57 -5.54
CA LEU A 123 0.61 2.69 -6.15
C LEU A 123 0.16 2.12 -7.52
N PRO A 124 -1.07 1.62 -7.71
CA PRO A 124 -1.56 1.21 -9.02
C PRO A 124 -1.57 2.37 -10.02
N VAL A 125 -1.99 3.58 -9.60
CA VAL A 125 -1.98 4.77 -10.47
C VAL A 125 -0.57 5.02 -10.99
N LEU A 126 0.43 5.07 -10.10
CA LEU A 126 1.82 5.27 -10.49
C LEU A 126 2.34 4.12 -11.37
N LEU A 127 2.02 2.87 -11.01
CA LEU A 127 2.38 1.68 -11.80
C LEU A 127 1.83 1.76 -13.23
N SER A 128 0.64 2.31 -13.45
CA SER A 128 0.02 2.43 -14.77
C SER A 128 0.87 3.25 -15.78
N PHE A 129 1.72 4.15 -15.28
CA PHE A 129 2.65 4.95 -16.09
C PHE A 129 4.00 4.26 -16.33
N THR A 130 4.25 3.13 -15.68
CA THR A 130 5.51 2.37 -15.81
C THR A 130 5.43 1.30 -16.90
N ASN A 131 6.55 0.61 -17.12
CA ASN A 131 6.67 -0.56 -17.98
C ASN A 131 6.91 -1.85 -17.16
N ALA A 132 6.39 -1.91 -15.94
CA ALA A 132 6.56 -3.06 -15.04
C ALA A 132 5.96 -4.37 -15.61
N ASP A 133 5.03 -4.27 -16.56
CA ASP A 133 4.44 -5.40 -17.27
C ASP A 133 5.38 -6.06 -18.30
N ARG A 134 6.55 -5.48 -18.58
CA ARG A 134 7.58 -6.13 -19.39
C ARG A 134 8.32 -7.23 -18.63
N PHE A 135 8.14 -7.34 -17.32
CA PHE A 135 8.92 -8.22 -16.44
C PHE A 135 7.99 -9.12 -15.62
N PHE A 136 8.31 -10.42 -15.54
CA PHE A 136 7.53 -11.43 -14.78
C PHE A 136 6.04 -11.48 -15.16
N SER A 137 5.70 -11.22 -16.42
CA SER A 137 4.31 -11.21 -16.90
C SER A 137 3.99 -12.45 -17.72
N LEU A 138 2.76 -12.95 -17.62
CA LEU A 138 2.30 -14.07 -18.42
C LEU A 138 2.18 -13.67 -19.91
N GLY A 139 2.63 -14.56 -20.79
CA GLY A 139 2.44 -14.41 -22.24
C GLY A 139 3.36 -13.39 -22.95
N LYS A 140 4.24 -12.68 -22.24
CA LYS A 140 5.22 -11.77 -22.86
C LYS A 140 6.62 -12.37 -22.79
N LYS A 141 7.21 -12.68 -23.95
CA LYS A 141 8.64 -13.00 -24.04
C LYS A 141 9.44 -11.71 -23.89
N THR A 142 10.31 -11.65 -22.90
CA THR A 142 11.26 -10.54 -22.64
C THR A 142 12.29 -10.46 -23.78
N ASN A 143 11.90 -9.81 -24.88
CA ASN A 143 12.76 -9.67 -26.08
C ASN A 143 13.53 -8.34 -26.15
N ALA A 144 13.36 -7.44 -25.19
CA ALA A 144 14.03 -6.14 -25.19
C ALA A 144 14.74 -5.96 -23.85
N GLY A 145 16.02 -5.55 -23.91
CA GLY A 145 16.95 -5.47 -22.79
C GLY A 145 16.30 -5.06 -21.48
N ASN A 146 16.78 -5.66 -20.39
CA ASN A 146 16.17 -5.65 -19.05
C ASN A 146 16.20 -4.28 -18.36
N LEU A 147 15.98 -3.20 -19.10
CA LEU A 147 16.22 -1.83 -18.70
C LEU A 147 14.94 -1.00 -18.80
N VAL A 148 14.78 -0.12 -17.81
CA VAL A 148 13.77 0.94 -17.77
C VAL A 148 14.43 2.25 -17.33
N PRO A 149 13.87 3.40 -17.70
CA PRO A 149 14.33 4.67 -17.14
C PRO A 149 14.19 4.69 -15.61
N ARG A 150 15.21 5.19 -14.91
CA ARG A 150 15.27 5.23 -13.43
C ARG A 150 14.05 5.88 -12.79
N TRP A 151 13.44 6.87 -13.43
CA TRP A 151 12.26 7.55 -12.89
C TRP A 151 11.12 6.58 -12.52
N GLN A 152 10.98 5.46 -13.23
CA GLN A 152 9.92 4.47 -12.95
C GLN A 152 10.09 3.77 -11.61
N GLN A 153 11.33 3.51 -11.20
CA GLN A 153 11.65 3.02 -9.85
C GLN A 153 11.53 4.13 -8.82
N PHE A 154 12.11 5.28 -9.17
CA PHE A 154 12.20 6.41 -8.25
C PHE A 154 10.83 6.92 -7.83
N ILE A 155 9.84 7.00 -8.73
CA ILE A 155 8.51 7.50 -8.40
C ILE A 155 7.77 6.60 -7.39
N LEU A 156 7.95 5.27 -7.50
CA LEU A 156 7.37 4.30 -6.54
C LEU A 156 8.07 4.40 -5.19
N GLN A 157 9.40 4.47 -5.18
CA GLN A 157 10.18 4.67 -3.96
C GLN A 157 9.82 5.98 -3.28
N ALA A 158 9.72 7.08 -4.04
CA ALA A 158 9.33 8.39 -3.52
C ALA A 158 7.96 8.34 -2.87
N GLN A 159 6.98 7.69 -3.50
CA GLN A 159 5.64 7.56 -2.92
C GLN A 159 5.63 6.78 -1.60
N ILE A 160 6.40 5.69 -1.50
CA ILE A 160 6.56 4.92 -0.26
C ILE A 160 7.25 5.79 0.80
N VAL A 161 8.36 6.44 0.45
CA VAL A 161 9.10 7.34 1.34
C VAL A 161 8.19 8.44 1.89
N ILE A 162 7.38 9.09 1.05
CA ILE A 162 6.46 10.14 1.47
C ILE A 162 5.49 9.60 2.53
N VAL A 163 4.80 8.48 2.26
CA VAL A 163 3.80 7.94 3.17
C VAL A 163 4.40 7.48 4.50
N TYR A 164 5.56 6.83 4.45
CA TYR A 164 6.25 6.33 5.64
C TYR A 164 6.83 7.47 6.45
N PHE A 165 7.53 8.42 5.83
CA PHE A 165 8.14 9.55 6.53
C PHE A 165 7.08 10.40 7.26
N TYR A 166 5.98 10.76 6.58
CA TYR A 166 4.88 11.46 7.23
C TYR A 166 4.16 10.60 8.28
N GLY A 167 4.09 9.28 8.07
CA GLY A 167 3.66 8.32 9.09
C GLY A 167 4.52 8.37 10.35
N GLY A 168 5.83 8.48 10.20
CA GLY A 168 6.80 8.61 11.29
C GLY A 168 6.68 9.95 12.00
N LEU A 169 6.50 11.05 11.26
CA LEU A 169 6.23 12.36 11.86
C LEU A 169 4.94 12.36 12.68
N ALA A 170 3.87 11.72 12.21
CA ALA A 170 2.63 11.58 12.97
C ALA A 170 2.83 10.77 14.27
N LYS A 171 3.76 9.82 14.27
CA LYS A 171 4.13 9.00 15.44
C LYS A 171 5.03 9.69 16.47
N THR A 172 5.41 10.95 16.24
CA THR A 172 6.12 11.76 17.26
C THR A 172 5.21 12.31 18.36
N LYS A 173 3.89 12.15 18.20
CA LYS A 173 2.89 12.63 19.15
C LYS A 173 2.93 11.85 20.46
N HIS A 174 2.44 12.49 21.52
CA HIS A 174 2.44 11.94 22.87
C HIS A 174 1.79 10.56 22.92
N ASP A 175 0.61 10.44 22.31
CA ASP A 175 -0.20 9.22 22.27
C ASP A 175 0.58 8.01 21.74
N TRP A 176 1.45 8.21 20.73
CA TRP A 176 2.24 7.12 20.17
C TRP A 176 3.48 6.82 21.03
N LEU A 177 4.25 7.83 21.44
CA LEU A 177 5.54 7.60 22.10
C LEU A 177 5.43 7.21 23.57
N PHE A 178 4.41 7.72 24.27
CA PHE A 178 4.25 7.54 25.71
C PHE A 178 3.04 6.67 26.04
N ASP A 179 1.88 6.95 25.44
CA ASP A 179 0.66 6.16 25.69
C ASP A 179 0.64 4.86 24.86
N LYS A 180 1.53 4.74 23.86
CA LYS A 180 1.70 3.57 22.99
C LYS A 180 0.43 3.18 22.24
N GLU A 181 -0.44 4.15 21.98
CA GLU A 181 -1.64 3.97 21.17
C GLU A 181 -1.37 4.26 19.68
N PRO A 182 -2.03 3.55 18.76
CA PRO A 182 -3.04 2.50 18.95
C PRO A 182 -2.47 1.08 19.19
N VAL A 183 -1.15 0.92 19.38
CA VAL A 183 -0.52 -0.42 19.45
C VAL A 183 -1.07 -1.23 20.62
N THR A 184 -1.21 -0.60 21.79
CA THR A 184 -1.76 -1.24 22.98
C THR A 184 -3.21 -1.68 22.78
N SER A 185 -4.09 -0.80 22.29
CA SER A 185 -5.49 -1.17 22.02
C SER A 185 -5.62 -2.26 20.96
N LEU A 186 -4.86 -2.19 19.86
CA LEU A 186 -4.86 -3.22 18.81
C LEU A 186 -4.43 -4.59 19.34
N ILE A 187 -3.35 -4.65 20.10
CA ILE A 187 -2.88 -5.91 20.72
C ILE A 187 -3.88 -6.41 21.76
N GLY A 188 -4.58 -5.52 22.46
CA GLY A 188 -5.67 -5.87 23.36
C GLY A 188 -6.79 -6.67 22.68
N THR A 189 -7.11 -6.36 21.41
CA THR A 189 -8.10 -7.10 20.62
C THR A 189 -7.64 -8.49 20.16
N PHE A 190 -6.35 -8.80 20.28
CA PHE A 190 -5.83 -10.11 19.91
C PHE A 190 -6.37 -11.19 20.85
N PRO A 191 -6.95 -12.30 20.37
CA PRO A 191 -7.59 -13.30 21.23
C PRO A 191 -6.60 -13.94 22.21
N ASP A 192 -6.96 -14.00 23.49
CA ASP A 192 -6.13 -14.64 24.53
C ASP A 192 -5.95 -16.15 24.31
N SER A 193 -6.90 -16.78 23.62
CA SER A 193 -6.84 -18.19 23.25
C SER A 193 -5.82 -18.50 22.16
N HIS A 194 -5.29 -17.49 21.47
CA HIS A 194 -4.29 -17.70 20.43
C HIS A 194 -2.92 -17.97 21.05
N TRP A 195 -2.23 -19.00 20.59
CA TRP A 195 -0.92 -19.44 21.13
C TRP A 195 0.20 -18.38 21.10
N LEU A 196 0.03 -17.33 20.29
CA LEU A 196 0.94 -16.18 20.20
C LEU A 196 0.64 -15.06 21.21
N ALA A 197 -0.52 -15.07 21.87
CA ALA A 197 -0.93 -14.02 22.79
C ALA A 197 0.08 -13.76 23.92
N PRO A 198 0.68 -14.79 24.56
CA PRO A 198 1.68 -14.58 25.61
C PRO A 198 2.94 -13.84 25.14
N TYR A 199 3.24 -13.84 23.84
CA TYR A 199 4.40 -13.17 23.26
C TYR A 199 4.07 -11.74 22.84
N PHE A 200 2.92 -11.53 22.18
CA PHE A 200 2.51 -10.21 21.69
C PHE A 200 2.00 -9.26 22.78
N LYS A 201 1.37 -9.78 23.84
CA LYS A 201 0.82 -8.96 24.93
C LYS A 201 1.87 -8.57 25.99
N THR A 202 3.15 -8.76 25.71
CA THR A 202 4.24 -8.33 26.60
C THR A 202 4.55 -6.85 26.41
N GLU A 203 5.02 -6.18 27.47
CA GLU A 203 5.46 -4.79 27.37
C GLU A 203 6.62 -4.64 26.37
N PHE A 204 7.53 -5.63 26.33
CA PHE A 204 8.61 -5.66 25.35
C PHE A 204 8.08 -5.67 23.92
N ALA A 205 7.10 -6.52 23.60
CA ALA A 205 6.51 -6.57 22.26
C ALA A 205 5.79 -5.27 21.89
N ILE A 206 5.03 -4.68 22.84
CA ILE A 206 4.37 -3.38 22.64
C ILE A 206 5.41 -2.29 22.36
N ASN A 207 6.48 -2.21 23.16
CA ASN A 207 7.56 -1.24 22.97
C ASN A 207 8.29 -1.45 21.64
N LEU A 208 8.58 -2.71 21.28
CA LEU A 208 9.23 -3.06 20.02
C LEU A 208 8.38 -2.64 18.82
N LEU A 209 7.07 -2.90 18.83
CA LEU A 209 6.17 -2.52 17.74
C LEU A 209 5.99 -1.00 17.67
N THR A 210 5.87 -0.33 18.81
CA THR A 210 5.68 1.12 18.90
C THR A 210 6.92 1.88 18.40
N TYR A 211 8.08 1.63 18.99
CA TYR A 211 9.31 2.34 18.65
C TYR A 211 9.94 1.82 17.36
N GLY A 212 9.82 0.52 17.07
CA GLY A 212 10.27 -0.07 15.81
C GLY A 212 9.48 0.45 14.62
N GLY A 213 8.14 0.48 14.73
CA GLY A 213 7.27 1.07 13.69
C GLY A 213 7.57 2.55 13.48
N PHE A 214 7.76 3.31 14.56
CA PHE A 214 8.20 4.71 14.48
C PHE A 214 9.55 4.88 13.75
N ALA A 215 10.56 4.09 14.12
CA ALA A 215 11.89 4.17 13.53
C ALA A 215 11.89 3.79 12.05
N ILE A 216 11.21 2.71 11.66
CA ILE A 216 11.11 2.28 10.26
C ILE A 216 10.47 3.38 9.41
N ASP A 217 9.37 3.95 9.89
CA ASP A 217 8.65 5.00 9.17
C ASP A 217 9.50 6.26 9.00
N LEU A 218 10.15 6.73 10.07
CA LEU A 218 10.97 7.94 10.03
C LEU A 218 12.24 7.76 9.19
N LEU A 219 12.83 6.56 9.22
CA LEU A 219 14.08 6.25 8.52
C LEU A 219 13.85 5.74 7.09
N ALA A 220 12.61 5.60 6.62
CA ALA A 220 12.29 5.15 5.27
C ALA A 220 13.06 5.88 4.14
N PRO A 221 13.25 7.22 4.16
CA PRO A 221 14.08 7.90 3.15
C PRO A 221 15.53 7.38 3.12
N LEU A 222 16.12 7.12 4.30
CA LEU A 222 17.48 6.61 4.40
C LEU A 222 17.54 5.15 3.94
N LEU A 223 16.62 4.31 4.42
CA LEU A 223 16.56 2.88 4.07
C LEU A 223 16.35 2.64 2.57
N LEU A 224 15.69 3.54 1.84
CA LEU A 224 15.45 3.36 0.41
C LEU A 224 16.49 4.07 -0.49
N TRP A 225 16.99 5.24 -0.08
CA TRP A 225 17.86 6.06 -0.95
C TRP A 225 19.33 6.15 -0.53
N TYR A 226 19.66 5.91 0.74
CA TYR A 226 21.04 6.00 1.20
C TYR A 226 21.79 4.68 0.96
N ARG A 227 22.73 4.68 0.00
CA ARG A 227 23.41 3.47 -0.52
C ARG A 227 23.97 2.52 0.56
N PRO A 228 24.60 2.97 1.66
CA PRO A 228 25.15 2.08 2.68
C PRO A 228 24.08 1.29 3.44
N VAL A 229 22.93 1.90 3.72
CA VAL A 229 21.84 1.27 4.47
C VAL A 229 20.75 0.67 3.58
N ARG A 230 20.79 0.95 2.27
CA ARG A 230 19.80 0.45 1.30
C ARG A 230 19.66 -1.08 1.26
N LYS A 231 20.72 -1.82 1.60
CA LYS A 231 20.68 -3.29 1.66
C LYS A 231 19.73 -3.83 2.74
N TRP A 232 19.40 -3.02 3.74
CA TRP A 232 18.48 -3.38 4.83
C TRP A 232 17.02 -3.00 4.54
N GLY A 233 16.77 -2.23 3.47
CA GLY A 233 15.43 -1.80 3.05
C GLY A 233 14.85 -2.55 1.85
N LEU A 234 15.59 -3.53 1.30
CA LEU A 234 15.18 -4.44 0.22
C LEU A 234 14.91 -5.84 0.80
#